data_AF-A0A6M1XUQ2-F1
#
_entry.id   AF-A0A6M1XUQ2-F1
#
_cell.length_a   1.000
_cell.length_b   1.000
_cell.length_c   1.000
_cell.angle_alpha   90.00
_cell.angle_beta   90.00
_cell.angle_gamma   90.00
#
_symmetry.space_group_name_H-M   'P 1'
#
loop_
_entity.id
_entity.type
_entity.pdbx_description
1 polymer ?
#
loop_
_entity_poly.entity_id
_entity_poly.type
_entity_poly.pdbx_seq_one_letter_code
_entity_poly.pdbx_strand_id
1 'polypeptide(L)'
;MAKMRISPELKKLIEKYRCVKDTEGMSPAKVYKLVGENENLYLKMTDSRYKGTTYDVEREKDMMLWLEGKLPVPKVLHFERHDGWSNLLMSEADGVLCS
;
A
#
# COMPACT_ATOMS: atom_id res chain seq x y z
N MET A 1 -17.84 -3.51 2.05
CA MET A 1 -16.45 -3.01 2.12
C MET A 1 -16.49 -1.59 2.64
N ALA A 2 -15.66 -1.22 3.62
CA ALA A 2 -15.51 0.19 3.99
C ALA A 2 -15.12 0.99 2.73
N LYS A 3 -15.72 2.17 2.51
CA LYS A 3 -15.50 2.95 1.29
C LYS A 3 -14.03 3.40 1.24
N MET A 4 -13.22 2.68 0.47
CA MET A 4 -11.81 3.03 0.23
C MET A 4 -11.79 4.32 -0.59
N ARG A 5 -11.08 5.34 -0.09
CA ARG A 5 -10.91 6.62 -0.79
C ARG A 5 -9.74 6.52 -1.76
N ILE A 6 -10.03 5.87 -2.88
CA ILE A 6 -9.09 5.62 -3.98
C ILE A 6 -9.68 6.16 -5.28
N SER A 7 -8.82 6.55 -6.20
CA SER A 7 -9.22 7.02 -7.51
C SER A 7 -9.93 5.91 -8.32
N PRO A 8 -10.70 6.27 -9.36
CA PRO A 8 -11.23 5.31 -10.32
C PRO A 8 -10.13 4.43 -10.97
N GLU A 9 -8.96 4.99 -11.21
CA GLU A 9 -7.81 4.33 -11.82
C GLU A 9 -7.27 3.24 -10.89
N LEU A 10 -7.00 3.57 -9.62
CA LEU A 10 -6.57 2.61 -8.62
C LEU A 10 -7.65 1.57 -8.34
N LYS A 11 -8.93 1.98 -8.34
CA LYS A 11 -10.06 1.04 -8.22
C LYS A 11 -10.05 0.00 -9.33
N LYS A 12 -9.82 0.43 -10.58
CA LYS A 12 -9.75 -0.48 -11.74
C LYS A 12 -8.55 -1.43 -11.66
N LEU A 13 -7.41 -0.99 -11.13
CA LEU A 13 -6.24 -1.85 -10.93
C LEU A 13 -6.51 -2.98 -9.94
N ILE A 14 -7.31 -2.72 -8.90
CA ILE A 14 -7.50 -3.65 -7.79
C ILE A 14 -8.85 -4.40 -7.81
N GLU A 15 -9.74 -4.11 -8.77
CA GLU A 15 -11.11 -4.66 -8.77
C GLU A 15 -11.18 -6.18 -8.88
N LYS A 16 -10.17 -6.80 -9.52
CA LYS A 16 -10.06 -8.26 -9.65
C LYS A 16 -9.56 -8.96 -8.38
N TYR A 17 -9.11 -8.21 -7.38
CA TYR A 17 -8.52 -8.78 -6.17
C TYR A 17 -9.55 -8.85 -5.03
N ARG A 18 -9.47 -9.92 -4.24
CA ARG A 18 -10.18 -9.99 -2.97
C ARG A 18 -9.45 -9.16 -1.93
N CYS A 19 -10.06 -8.06 -1.49
CA CYS A 19 -9.49 -7.16 -0.50
C CYS A 19 -9.73 -7.67 0.94
N VAL A 20 -8.64 -7.92 1.68
CA VAL A 20 -8.62 -8.35 3.08
C VAL A 20 -7.93 -7.27 3.91
N LYS A 21 -8.61 -6.75 4.93
CA LYS A 21 -8.01 -5.75 5.82
C LYS A 21 -6.99 -6.43 6.73
N ASP A 22 -5.80 -5.87 6.79
CA ASP A 22 -4.75 -6.28 7.72
C ASP A 22 -5.07 -5.80 9.15
N THR A 23 -4.74 -6.62 10.15
CA THR A 23 -5.01 -6.34 11.57
C THR A 23 -3.76 -6.35 12.45
N GLU A 24 -2.57 -6.61 11.90
CA GLU A 24 -1.32 -6.67 12.65
C GLU A 24 -0.64 -5.29 12.79
N GLY A 25 -1.05 -4.32 11.96
CA GLY A 25 -0.49 -2.97 11.97
C GLY A 25 -0.86 -2.13 13.20
N MET A 26 0.15 -1.64 13.93
CA MET A 26 0.00 -0.65 15.03
C MET A 26 0.08 0.81 14.55
N SER A 27 0.36 1.03 13.26
CA SER A 27 0.48 2.37 12.68
C SER A 27 -0.90 3.00 12.40
N PRO A 28 -0.98 4.34 12.22
CA PRO A 28 -2.21 5.00 11.77
C PRO A 28 -2.64 4.65 10.33
N ALA A 29 -1.79 3.95 9.57
CA ALA A 29 -2.07 3.57 8.20
C ALA A 29 -3.14 2.47 8.13
N LYS A 30 -3.96 2.52 7.09
CA LYS A 30 -4.82 1.40 6.70
C LYS A 30 -4.04 0.52 5.74
N VAL A 31 -3.94 -0.77 6.04
CA VAL A 31 -3.27 -1.75 5.19
C VAL A 31 -4.30 -2.79 4.74
N TYR A 32 -4.25 -3.14 3.46
CA TYR A 32 -5.07 -4.18 2.87
C TYR A 32 -4.21 -5.12 2.05
N LYS A 33 -4.38 -6.43 2.29
CA LYS A 33 -3.89 -7.48 1.39
C LYS A 33 -4.90 -7.67 0.27
N LEU A 34 -4.44 -7.56 -0.97
CA LEU A 34 -5.21 -7.77 -2.18
C LEU A 34 -4.86 -9.16 -2.71
N VAL A 35 -5.75 -10.13 -2.49
CA VAL A 35 -5.53 -11.53 -2.86
C VAL A 35 -6.01 -11.75 -4.29
N GLY A 36 -5.06 -11.99 -5.20
CA GLY A 36 -5.31 -12.29 -6.60
C GLY A 36 -5.18 -13.78 -6.90
N GLU A 37 -5.40 -14.16 -8.15
CA GLU A 37 -5.25 -15.54 -8.62
C GLU A 37 -3.77 -15.98 -8.68
N ASN A 38 -2.90 -15.10 -9.20
CA ASN A 38 -1.49 -15.41 -9.43
C ASN A 38 -0.54 -14.78 -8.42
N GLU A 39 -0.96 -13.67 -7.81
CA GLU A 39 -0.11 -12.84 -6.97
C GLU A 39 -0.94 -12.09 -5.93
N ASN A 40 -0.33 -11.76 -4.80
CA ASN A 40 -0.90 -10.84 -3.84
C ASN A 40 -0.25 -9.47 -3.97
N LEU A 41 -1.04 -8.43 -3.74
CA LEU A 41 -0.56 -7.06 -3.61
C LEU A 41 -0.89 -6.52 -2.22
N TYR A 42 -0.25 -5.41 -1.85
CA TYR A 42 -0.59 -4.66 -0.66
C TYR A 42 -0.93 -3.23 -1.00
N LEU A 43 -2.03 -2.74 -0.43
CA LEU A 43 -2.43 -1.34 -0.49
C LEU A 43 -2.33 -0.72 0.90
N LYS A 44 -1.45 0.26 1.03
CA LYS A 44 -1.24 1.03 2.26
C LYS A 44 -1.69 2.48 2.05
N MET A 45 -2.45 3.00 3.01
CA MET A 45 -3.08 4.30 2.87
C MET A 45 -2.94 5.12 4.15
N THR A 46 -2.57 6.40 4.03
CA THR A 46 -2.59 7.36 5.14
C THR A 46 -3.34 8.62 4.80
N ASP A 47 -4.06 9.12 5.80
CA ASP A 47 -4.82 10.36 5.74
C ASP A 47 -3.89 11.59 5.81
N SER A 48 -4.33 12.71 5.24
CA SER A 48 -3.58 13.96 5.13
C SER A 48 -3.08 14.52 6.46
N ARG A 49 -3.70 14.16 7.59
CA ARG A 49 -3.21 14.49 8.94
C ARG A 49 -1.79 14.01 9.21
N TYR A 50 -1.33 12.97 8.52
CA TYR A 50 0.02 12.41 8.67
C TYR A 50 1.00 12.87 7.58
N LYS A 51 0.58 13.76 6.68
CA LYS A 51 1.41 14.25 5.58
C LYS A 51 2.71 14.88 6.10
N GLY A 52 3.84 14.52 5.50
CA GLY A 52 5.17 15.01 5.89
C GLY A 52 5.74 14.43 7.19
N THR A 53 4.98 13.60 7.91
CA THR A 53 5.50 12.84 9.05
C THR A 53 6.20 11.56 8.57
N THR A 54 6.83 10.82 9.49
CA THR A 54 7.36 9.47 9.18
C THR A 54 6.28 8.42 8.91
N TYR A 55 5.01 8.72 9.21
CA TYR A 55 3.89 7.85 8.87
C TYR A 55 3.35 8.10 7.47
N ASP A 56 3.75 9.17 6.78
CA ASP A 56 3.27 9.45 5.42
C ASP A 56 3.72 8.35 4.45
N VAL A 57 2.77 7.61 3.87
CA VAL A 57 3.09 6.55 2.91
C VAL A 57 3.75 7.07 1.64
N GLU A 58 3.65 8.37 1.36
CA GLU A 58 4.42 8.98 0.28
C GLU A 58 5.92 8.94 0.55
N ARG A 59 6.33 9.21 1.79
CA ARG A 59 7.72 9.10 2.20
C ARG A 59 8.20 7.65 2.16
N GLU A 60 7.35 6.72 2.58
CA GLU A 60 7.63 5.28 2.47
C GLU A 60 7.84 4.86 1.01
N LYS A 61 7.00 5.35 0.09
CA LYS A 61 7.16 5.16 -1.36
C LYS A 61 8.49 5.71 -1.87
N ASP A 62 8.90 6.92 -1.46
CA ASP A 62 10.19 7.50 -1.88
C ASP A 62 11.38 6.66 -1.41
N MET A 63 11.32 6.18 -0.17
CA MET A 63 12.36 5.29 0.37
C MET A 63 12.38 3.94 -0.34
N MET A 64 11.21 3.37 -0.65
CA MET A 64 11.09 2.10 -1.37
C MET A 64 11.68 2.19 -2.78
N LEU A 65 11.36 3.25 -3.52
CA LEU A 65 11.97 3.53 -4.84
C LEU A 65 13.49 3.73 -4.74
N TRP A 66 13.95 4.46 -3.71
CA TRP A 66 15.39 4.65 -3.52
C TRP A 66 16.11 3.33 -3.16
N LEU A 67 15.46 2.42 -2.43
CA LEU A 67 16.04 1.15 -2.01
C LEU A 67 16.01 0.07 -3.10
N GLU A 68 15.27 0.27 -4.19
CA GLU A 68 15.23 -0.68 -5.29
C GLU A 68 16.64 -0.91 -5.87
N GLY A 69 17.03 -2.18 -5.99
CA GLY A 69 18.39 -2.59 -6.37
C GLY A 69 19.45 -2.46 -5.27
N LYS A 70 19.11 -1.93 -4.09
CA LYS A 70 20.00 -1.83 -2.91
C LYS A 70 19.62 -2.83 -1.82
N LEU A 71 18.33 -3.01 -1.57
CA LEU A 71 17.77 -3.96 -0.60
C LEU A 71 16.57 -4.71 -1.22
N PRO A 72 16.25 -5.92 -0.73
CA PRO A 72 15.02 -6.60 -1.12
C PRO A 72 13.82 -5.85 -0.52
N VAL A 73 13.19 -5.01 -1.34
CA VAL A 73 12.00 -4.23 -0.98
C VAL A 73 10.86 -4.56 -1.95
N PRO A 74 9.59 -4.40 -1.53
CA PRO A 74 8.46 -4.48 -2.46
C PRO A 74 8.61 -3.53 -3.65
N LYS A 75 8.07 -3.92 -4.80
CA LYS A 75 8.01 -3.04 -5.97
C LYS A 75 6.85 -2.06 -5.82
N VAL A 76 7.09 -0.78 -6.06
CA VAL A 76 6.04 0.23 -6.14
C VAL A 76 5.30 0.07 -7.47
N LEU A 77 4.03 -0.28 -7.43
CA LEU A 77 3.21 -0.54 -8.62
C LEU A 77 2.35 0.68 -9.01
N HIS A 78 1.83 1.39 -8.01
CA HIS A 78 1.08 2.63 -8.20
C HIS A 78 1.16 3.49 -6.95
N PHE A 79 1.19 4.81 -7.14
CA PHE A 79 1.05 5.77 -6.06
C PHE A 79 0.14 6.92 -6.50
N GLU A 80 -0.73 7.35 -5.61
CA GLU A 80 -1.58 8.52 -5.85
C GLU A 80 -1.88 9.27 -4.56
N ARG A 81 -2.29 10.53 -4.72
CA ARG A 81 -2.98 11.30 -3.70
C ARG A 81 -4.42 11.50 -4.15
N HIS A 82 -5.39 11.04 -3.37
CA HIS A 82 -6.81 11.13 -3.70
C HIS A 82 -7.66 11.42 -2.47
N ASP A 83 -8.57 12.40 -2.54
CA ASP A 83 -9.51 12.76 -1.45
C ASP A 83 -8.87 12.95 -0.06
N GLY A 84 -7.66 13.50 -0.02
CA GLY A 84 -6.89 13.71 1.20
C GLY A 84 -6.18 12.46 1.73
N TRP A 85 -6.04 11.42 0.91
CA TRP A 85 -5.30 10.20 1.24
C TRP A 85 -4.09 10.04 0.33
N SER A 86 -2.96 9.65 0.90
CA SER A 86 -1.82 9.10 0.16
C SER A 86 -2.03 7.58 0.07
N ASN A 87 -2.02 7.04 -1.15
CA ASN A 87 -2.32 5.63 -1.43
C ASN A 87 -1.12 5.00 -2.15
N LEU A 88 -0.57 3.92 -1.58
CA LEU A 88 0.56 3.19 -2.12
C LEU A 88 0.16 1.73 -2.39
N LEU A 89 0.18 1.33 -3.66
CA LEU A 89 0.03 -0.04 -4.11
C LEU A 89 1.41 -0.64 -4.39
N MET A 90 1.71 -1.79 -3.79
CA MET A 90 3.00 -2.46 -3.91
C MET A 90 2.83 -3.98 -4.07
N SER A 91 3.87 -4.65 -4.55
CA SER A 91 3.94 -6.12 -4.59
C SER A 91 3.94 -6.72 -3.17
N GLU A 92 3.60 -8.01 -3.05
CA GLU A 92 3.98 -8.78 -1.87
C GLU A 92 5.51 -8.82 -1.72
N ALA A 93 5.98 -8.77 -0.47
CA ALA A 93 7.40 -8.96 -0.17
C ALA A 93 7.75 -10.45 -0.31
N ASP A 94 8.94 -10.74 -0.85
CA ASP A 94 9.42 -12.11 -0.91
C ASP A 94 9.78 -12.64 0.48
N GLY A 95 9.43 -13.90 0.76
CA GLY A 95 9.77 -14.60 2.00
C GLY A 95 8.56 -14.88 2.91
N VAL A 96 8.85 -15.22 4.16
CA VAL A 96 7.86 -15.53 5.20
C VAL A 96 8.14 -14.63 6.39
N LEU A 97 7.09 -14.04 6.96
CA LEU A 97 7.20 -13.26 8.19
C LEU A 97 7.64 -14.19 9.33
N CYS A 98 8.78 -13.88 9.98
CA CYS A 98 9.21 -14.61 11.17
C CYS A 98 8.28 -14.30 12.34
N SER A 99 7.70 -15.35 12.93
CA SER A 99 6.85 -15.32 14.12
C SER A 99 7.63 -15.52 15.41
#